data_AF-U9SSV1-F1
#
_entry.id   AF-U9SSV1-F1
#
_cell.length_a   1.000
_cell.length_b   1.000
_cell.length_c   1.000
_cell.angle_alpha   90.00
_cell.angle_beta   90.00
_cell.angle_gamma   90.00
#
_symmetry.space_group_name_H-M   'P 1'
#
loop_
_entity.id
_entity.type
_entity.pdbx_description
1 polymer ?
#
loop_
_entity_poly.entity_id
_entity_poly.type
_entity_poly.pdbx_seq_one_letter_code
_entity_poly.pdbx_strand_id
1 'polypeptide(L)'
;MLEKIISDWVQCINKYYEINRDGKYKHVVPDVYNQLKNDMFEFVKANEANLVQEQVNTSIIQSHSQAYYTSRKLSEILIQEDSQSFDDLIST
;
A
#
# COMPACT_ATOMS: atom_id res chain seq x y z
N MET A 1 -11.94 19.85 -28.78
CA MET A 1 -12.80 20.12 -27.59
C MET A 1 -12.44 19.19 -26.44
N LEU A 2 -12.46 17.86 -26.65
CA LEU A 2 -12.05 16.87 -25.65
C LEU A 2 -10.59 17.02 -25.19
N GLU A 3 -9.66 17.19 -26.13
CA GLU A 3 -8.23 17.38 -25.81
C GLU A 3 -7.98 18.58 -24.87
N LYS A 4 -8.74 19.67 -25.06
CA LYS A 4 -8.65 20.85 -24.20
C LYS A 4 -9.16 20.54 -22.79
N ILE A 5 -10.27 19.80 -22.67
CA ILE A 5 -10.82 19.38 -21.37
C ILE A 5 -9.82 18.49 -20.63
N ILE A 6 -9.22 17.51 -21.33
CA ILE A 6 -8.20 16.63 -20.76
C ILE A 6 -6.98 17.44 -20.33
N SER A 7 -6.52 18.38 -21.16
CA SER A 7 -5.37 19.24 -20.85
C SER A 7 -5.62 20.12 -19.62
N ASP A 8 -6.81 20.74 -19.53
CA ASP A 8 -7.21 21.58 -18.39
C ASP A 8 -7.29 20.74 -17.10
N TRP A 9 -7.81 19.50 -17.17
CA TRP A 9 -7.88 18.58 -16.03
C TRP A 9 -6.49 18.12 -15.54
N VAL A 10 -5.61 17.70 -16.47
CA VAL A 10 -4.22 17.33 -16.13
C VAL A 10 -3.49 18.51 -15.50
N GLN A 11 -3.67 19.72 -16.01
CA GLN A 11 -3.03 20.92 -15.45
C GLN A 11 -3.55 21.26 -14.06
N CYS A 12 -4.87 21.09 -13.82
CA CYS A 12 -5.48 21.27 -12.50
C CYS A 12 -4.84 20.34 -11.45
N ILE A 13 -4.71 19.05 -11.79
CA ILE A 13 -4.10 18.04 -10.92
C ILE A 13 -2.61 18.32 -10.67
N ASN A 14 -1.86 18.64 -11.73
CA ASN A 14 -0.43 18.92 -11.58
C ASN A 14 -0.19 20.11 -10.65
N LYS A 15 -0.97 21.20 -10.80
CA LYS A 15 -0.89 22.35 -9.90
C LYS A 15 -1.27 22.01 -8.48
N TYR A 16 -2.27 21.16 -8.28
CA TYR A 16 -2.62 20.69 -6.94
C TYR A 16 -1.42 19.99 -6.27
N TYR A 17 -0.79 19.04 -6.93
CA TYR A 17 0.36 18.33 -6.36
C TYR A 17 1.59 19.22 -6.20
N GLU A 18 1.82 20.17 -7.09
CA GLU A 18 2.90 21.16 -6.97
C GLU A 18 2.72 22.02 -5.71
N ILE A 19 1.50 22.53 -5.47
CA ILE A 19 1.17 23.37 -4.30
C ILE A 19 1.22 22.57 -3.00
N ASN A 20 0.78 21.31 -3.03
CA ASN A 20 0.64 20.47 -1.83
C ASN A 20 1.85 19.55 -1.59
N ARG A 21 2.94 19.72 -2.35
CA ARG A 21 4.14 18.87 -2.28
C ARG A 21 4.76 18.78 -0.87
N ASP A 22 4.72 19.88 -0.13
CA ASP A 22 5.37 20.00 1.18
C ASP A 22 4.51 19.45 2.34
N GLY A 23 3.37 18.81 2.04
CA GLY A 23 2.44 18.26 3.05
C GLY A 23 1.68 19.31 3.88
N LYS A 24 2.01 20.60 3.71
CA LYS A 24 1.20 21.71 4.22
C LYS A 24 0.06 21.95 3.24
N TYR A 25 -0.97 21.13 3.35
CA TYR A 25 -2.15 21.14 2.49
C TYR A 25 -2.85 22.51 2.47
N LYS A 26 -2.35 23.42 1.63
CA LYS A 26 -3.05 24.61 1.22
C LYS A 26 -3.92 24.14 0.06
N HIS A 27 -5.12 23.66 0.35
CA HIS A 27 -6.13 23.17 -0.61
C HIS A 27 -6.62 24.28 -1.56
N VAL A 28 -5.70 24.92 -2.27
CA VAL A 28 -5.91 26.07 -3.13
C VAL A 28 -5.72 25.57 -4.54
N VAL A 29 -6.83 25.19 -5.15
CA VAL A 29 -6.92 25.04 -6.59
C VAL A 29 -7.11 26.44 -7.16
N PRO A 30 -6.33 26.85 -8.19
CA PRO A 30 -6.54 28.15 -8.83
C PRO A 30 -7.98 28.29 -9.37
N ASP A 31 -8.59 29.47 -9.19
CA ASP A 31 -10.00 29.72 -9.54
C ASP A 31 -10.35 29.44 -11.02
N VAL A 32 -9.35 29.47 -11.91
CA VAL A 32 -9.53 29.11 -13.32
C VAL A 32 -10.02 27.66 -13.52
N TYR A 33 -9.82 26.79 -12.53
CA TYR A 33 -10.28 25.39 -12.56
C TYR A 33 -11.43 25.13 -11.59
N ASN A 34 -12.14 26.16 -11.12
CA ASN A 34 -13.17 25.99 -10.09
C ASN A 34 -14.27 24.97 -10.49
N GLN A 35 -14.54 24.80 -11.79
CA GLN A 35 -15.46 23.76 -12.28
C GLN A 35 -14.91 22.33 -12.15
N LEU A 36 -13.59 22.15 -12.28
CA LEU A 36 -12.90 20.85 -12.17
C LEU A 36 -12.43 20.55 -10.74
N LYS A 37 -12.62 21.50 -9.83
CA LYS A 37 -12.14 21.44 -8.45
C LYS A 37 -12.73 20.26 -7.70
N ASN A 38 -14.04 20.04 -7.80
CA ASN A 38 -14.72 18.94 -7.12
C ASN A 38 -14.23 17.58 -7.64
N ASP A 39 -14.22 17.39 -8.96
CA ASP A 39 -13.74 16.16 -9.60
C ASP A 39 -12.29 15.85 -9.22
N MET A 40 -11.44 16.89 -9.20
CA MET A 40 -10.04 16.76 -8.77
C MET A 40 -9.93 16.36 -7.30
N PHE A 41 -10.75 16.93 -6.40
CA PHE A 41 -10.76 16.53 -4.98
C PHE A 41 -11.25 15.09 -4.78
N GLU A 42 -12.28 14.66 -5.51
CA GLU A 42 -12.75 13.27 -5.45
C GLU A 42 -11.66 12.30 -5.92
N PHE A 43 -10.96 12.63 -7.02
CA PHE A 43 -9.83 11.86 -7.52
C PHE A 43 -8.70 11.76 -6.48
N VAL A 44 -8.28 12.88 -5.89
CA VAL A 44 -7.22 12.89 -4.87
C VAL A 44 -7.62 12.05 -3.66
N LYS A 45 -8.85 12.21 -3.16
CA LYS A 45 -9.36 11.44 -2.02
C LYS A 45 -9.39 9.94 -2.31
N ALA A 46 -9.83 9.55 -3.51
CA ALA A 46 -9.83 8.15 -3.92
C ALA A 46 -8.40 7.59 -4.06
N ASN A 47 -7.48 8.39 -4.59
CA ASN A 47 -6.07 8.02 -4.72
C ASN A 47 -5.40 7.83 -3.35
N GLU A 48 -5.60 8.77 -2.41
CA GLU A 48 -5.09 8.64 -1.04
C GLU A 48 -5.67 7.40 -0.34
N ALA A 49 -6.97 7.12 -0.49
CA ALA A 49 -7.59 5.92 0.06
C ALA A 49 -7.01 4.62 -0.55
N ASN A 50 -6.78 4.59 -1.86
CA ASN A 50 -6.16 3.45 -2.54
C ASN A 50 -4.71 3.22 -2.11
N LEU A 51 -3.91 4.27 -1.97
CA LEU A 51 -2.52 4.15 -1.49
C LEU A 51 -2.45 3.54 -0.10
N VAL A 52 -3.35 3.92 0.81
CA VAL A 52 -3.46 3.32 2.15
C VAL A 52 -3.82 1.83 2.05
N GLN A 53 -4.78 1.48 1.19
CA GLN A 53 -5.20 0.09 1.02
C GLN A 53 -4.09 -0.79 0.41
N GLU A 54 -3.37 -0.31 -0.60
CA GLU A 54 -2.23 -1.02 -1.19
C GLU A 54 -1.13 -1.26 -0.15
N GLN A 55 -0.77 -0.25 0.62
CA GLN A 55 0.24 -0.36 1.68
C GLN A 55 -0.15 -1.39 2.75
N VAL A 56 -1.41 -1.40 3.18
CA VAL A 56 -1.94 -2.39 4.14
C VAL A 56 -1.87 -3.80 3.54
N ASN A 57 -2.29 -3.98 2.30
CA ASN A 57 -2.25 -5.28 1.63
C ASN A 57 -0.82 -5.80 1.47
N THR A 58 0.15 -4.95 1.10
CA THR A 58 1.57 -5.33 1.04
C THR A 58 2.10 -5.74 2.42
N SER A 59 1.77 -4.97 3.48
CA SER A 59 2.15 -5.29 4.86
C SER A 59 1.57 -6.62 5.34
N ILE A 60 0.32 -6.92 4.96
CA ILE A 60 -0.36 -8.18 5.30
C ILE A 60 0.33 -9.36 4.58
N ILE A 61 0.58 -9.25 3.27
CA ILE A 61 1.26 -10.29 2.48
C ILE A 61 2.65 -10.60 3.07
N GLN A 62 3.42 -9.57 3.42
CA GLN A 62 4.74 -9.73 4.03
C GLN A 62 4.66 -10.40 5.42
N SER A 63 3.66 -10.05 6.24
CA SER A 63 3.49 -10.65 7.56
C SER A 63 3.13 -12.14 7.48
N HIS A 64 2.31 -12.52 6.50
CA HIS A 64 1.95 -13.92 6.27
C HIS A 64 3.14 -14.78 5.83
N SER A 65 4.05 -14.25 4.99
CA SER A 65 5.24 -14.99 4.58
C SER A 65 6.19 -15.25 5.75
N GLN A 66 6.37 -14.25 6.63
CA GLN A 66 7.14 -14.37 7.86
C GLN A 66 6.54 -15.43 8.79
N ALA A 67 5.22 -15.35 9.05
CA ALA A 67 4.53 -16.28 9.94
C ALA A 67 4.56 -17.72 9.41
N TYR A 68 4.35 -17.92 8.10
CA TYR A 68 4.46 -19.23 7.45
C TYR A 68 5.87 -19.81 7.58
N TYR A 69 6.91 -19.01 7.30
CA TYR A 69 8.30 -19.44 7.43
C TYR A 69 8.67 -19.82 8.86
N THR A 70 8.30 -19.01 9.85
CA THR A 70 8.54 -19.30 11.26
C THR A 70 7.80 -20.55 11.71
N SER A 71 6.52 -20.69 11.37
CA SER A 71 5.72 -21.87 11.71
C SER A 71 6.32 -23.14 11.11
N ARG A 72 6.68 -23.11 9.82
CA ARG A 72 7.35 -24.23 9.14
C ARG A 72 8.66 -24.62 9.82
N LYS A 73 9.51 -23.64 10.15
CA LYS A 73 10.80 -23.89 10.80
C LYS A 73 10.64 -24.49 12.20
N LEU A 74 9.64 -24.06 12.97
CA LEU A 74 9.32 -24.65 14.27
C LEU A 74 8.86 -26.10 14.14
N SER A 75 7.99 -26.40 13.16
CA SER A 75 7.58 -27.77 12.87
C SER A 75 8.75 -28.66 12.44
N GLU A 76 9.65 -28.15 11.60
CA GLU A 76 10.85 -28.90 11.19
C GLU A 76 11.76 -29.23 12.39
N ILE A 77 11.93 -28.30 13.34
CA ILE A 77 12.69 -28.54 14.59
C ILE A 77 12.01 -29.60 15.46
N LEU A 78 10.68 -29.50 15.67
CA LEU A 78 9.92 -30.47 16.46
C LEU A 78 10.04 -31.90 15.88
N ILE A 79 9.92 -32.03 14.55
CA ILE A 79 10.06 -33.32 13.87
C ILE A 79 11.47 -33.90 14.04
N GLN A 80 12.51 -33.06 13.97
CA GLN A 80 13.89 -33.50 14.20
C GLN A 80 14.12 -33.95 15.64
N GLU A 81 13.65 -33.19 16.61
CA GLU A 81 13.77 -33.50 18.04
C GLU A 81 13.05 -34.82 18.39
N ASP A 82 11.84 -35.02 17.87
CA ASP A 82 11.10 -36.27 18.02
C ASP A 82 11.90 -37.45 17.43
N SER A 83 12.44 -37.31 16.21
CA SER A 83 13.21 -38.39 15.55
C SER A 83 14.48 -38.77 16.32
N GLN A 84 15.23 -37.79 16.84
CA GLN A 84 16.42 -38.05 17.65
C GLN A 84 16.06 -38.69 19.00
N SER A 85 14.99 -38.24 19.64
CA SER A 85 14.48 -38.85 20.86
C SER A 85 14.07 -40.31 20.66
N PHE A 86 13.53 -40.66 19.49
CA PHE A 86 13.19 -42.05 19.19
C PHE A 86 14.44 -42.90 18.95
N ASP A 87 15.41 -42.42 18.16
CA ASP A 87 16.63 -43.16 17.84
C ASP A 87 17.47 -43.51 19.09
N ASP A 88 17.52 -42.63 20.09
CA ASP A 88 18.18 -42.88 21.38
C ASP A 88 17.46 -43.97 22.22
N LEU A 89 16.14 -44.09 22.09
CA LEU A 89 15.33 -45.07 22.81
C LEU A 89 15.45 -46.49 22.21
N ILE A 90 15.66 -46.61 20.90
CA ILE A 90 15.80 -47.92 20.20
C ILE A 90 17.24 -48.45 20.24
N SER A 91 18.21 -47.61 20.61
CA SER A 91 19.64 -47.94 20.66
C SER A 91 20.14 -48.39 22.06
N THR A 92 19.25 -48.53 23.05
CA THR A 92 19.54 -49.05 24.42
C THR A 92 19.07 -50.49 24.57
#